data_AF-A0A7L3MID4-F1
#
_entry.id   AF-A0A7L3MID4-F1
#
_cell.length_a   1.000
_cell.length_b   1.000
_cell.length_c   1.000
_cell.angle_alpha   90.00
_cell.angle_beta   90.00
_cell.angle_gamma   90.00
#
_symmetry.space_group_name_H-M   'P 1'
#
loop_
_entity.id
_entity.type
_entity.pdbx_description
1 polymer ?
#
loop_
_entity_poly.entity_id
_entity_poly.type
_entity_poly.pdbx_seq_one_letter_code
_entity_poly.pdbx_strand_id
1 'polypeptide(L)'
;RNMSSAGPEGRKKMRECEGLIDSLVYYIQGAIADHEPNDKATENCVCILHNLSYQLEIELPESYAQSIYMQRRNISNNDKTPGCFGTRSRKVKEKQQDTPLPEEKSNPKGVESLWHSTLIRIYLSLIAKSTRNYTQEASLGALQNLTAGTGPV
;
A
#
# COMPACT_ATOMS: atom_id res chain seq x y z
N ARG A 1 -6.67 -7.62 16.12
CA ARG A 1 -5.91 -6.35 16.26
C ARG A 1 -4.65 -6.52 17.11
N ASN A 2 -4.74 -6.95 18.37
CA ASN A 2 -3.57 -6.94 19.28
C ASN A 2 -2.41 -7.87 18.83
N MET A 3 -2.73 -9.01 18.22
CA MET A 3 -1.70 -9.90 17.67
C MET A 3 -0.86 -9.26 16.56
N SER A 4 -1.47 -8.44 15.69
CA SER A 4 -0.73 -7.80 14.60
C SER A 4 0.16 -6.65 15.09
N SER A 5 -0.10 -6.09 16.28
CA SER A 5 0.74 -5.09 16.93
C SER A 5 1.79 -5.67 17.88
N ALA A 6 1.76 -6.98 18.16
CA ALA A 6 2.60 -7.61 19.19
C ALA A 6 4.09 -7.66 18.83
N GLY A 7 4.45 -7.58 17.55
CA GLY A 7 5.82 -7.65 17.07
C GLY A 7 5.94 -8.31 15.70
N PRO A 8 7.18 -8.44 15.17
CA PRO A 8 7.43 -9.03 13.86
C PRO A 8 6.92 -10.47 13.74
N GLU A 9 7.06 -11.29 14.79
CA GLU A 9 6.54 -12.67 14.81
C GLU A 9 5.02 -12.76 14.68
N GLY A 10 4.29 -11.84 15.34
CA GLY A 10 2.83 -11.77 15.23
C GLY A 10 2.39 -11.37 13.82
N ARG A 11 3.07 -10.39 13.22
CA ARG A 11 2.84 -9.98 11.82
C ARG A 11 3.14 -11.12 10.86
N LYS A 12 4.29 -11.78 11.02
CA LYS A 12 4.71 -12.92 10.18
C LYS A 12 3.65 -14.02 10.17
N LYS A 13 3.26 -14.53 11.35
CA LYS A 13 2.24 -15.58 11.46
C LYS A 13 0.89 -15.18 10.85
N MET A 14 0.49 -13.91 10.98
CA MET A 14 -0.75 -13.43 10.38
C MET A 14 -0.65 -13.28 8.85
N ARG A 15 0.51 -12.87 8.32
CA ARG A 15 0.75 -12.84 6.86
C ARG A 15 0.80 -14.25 6.24
N GLU A 16 1.31 -15.22 7.00
CA GLU A 16 1.37 -16.64 6.60
C GLU A 16 0.04 -17.39 6.80
N CYS A 17 -0.91 -16.80 7.54
CA CYS A 17 -2.21 -17.42 7.78
C CYS A 17 -3.07 -17.36 6.51
N GLU A 18 -3.28 -18.52 5.90
CA GLU A 18 -4.04 -18.66 4.66
C GLU A 18 -5.45 -18.06 4.77
N GLY A 19 -5.82 -17.22 3.81
CA GLY A 19 -7.14 -16.61 3.71
C GLY A 19 -7.41 -15.48 4.71
N LEU A 20 -6.52 -15.22 5.69
CA LEU A 20 -6.74 -14.17 6.68
C LEU A 20 -6.79 -12.78 6.03
N ILE A 21 -5.77 -12.42 5.24
CA ILE A 21 -5.71 -11.11 4.60
C ILE A 21 -6.86 -10.96 3.60
N ASP A 22 -7.11 -11.98 2.80
CA ASP A 22 -8.19 -11.99 1.81
C ASP A 22 -9.56 -11.74 2.46
N SER A 23 -9.82 -12.40 3.60
CA SER A 23 -11.08 -12.24 4.35
C SER A 23 -11.22 -10.82 4.93
N LEU A 24 -10.14 -10.22 5.43
CA LEU A 24 -10.16 -8.85 5.94
C LEU A 24 -10.46 -7.85 4.81
N VAL A 25 -9.82 -8.02 3.66
CA VAL A 25 -10.05 -7.17 2.48
C VAL A 25 -11.49 -7.32 2.00
N TYR A 26 -11.98 -8.55 1.87
CA TYR A 26 -13.35 -8.85 1.44
C TYR A 26 -14.38 -8.19 2.37
N TYR A 27 -14.21 -8.32 3.70
CA TYR A 27 -15.11 -7.71 4.66
C TYR A 27 -15.18 -6.18 4.50
N ILE A 28 -14.02 -5.52 4.40
CA ILE A 28 -13.96 -4.05 4.23
C ILE A 28 -14.61 -3.62 2.91
N GLN A 29 -14.42 -4.38 1.83
CA GLN A 29 -15.07 -4.10 0.54
C GLN A 29 -16.59 -4.17 0.66
N GLY A 30 -17.12 -5.20 1.34
CA GLY A 30 -18.55 -5.32 1.63
C GLY A 30 -19.07 -4.13 2.42
N ALA A 31 -18.41 -3.77 3.53
CA ALA A 31 -18.82 -2.63 4.36
C ALA A 31 -18.83 -1.30 3.58
N ILE A 32 -17.88 -1.09 2.67
CA ILE A 32 -17.86 0.10 1.79
C ILE A 32 -19.00 0.05 0.76
N ALA A 33 -19.26 -1.11 0.16
CA ALA A 33 -20.31 -1.29 -0.84
C ALA A 33 -21.71 -1.09 -0.25
N ASP A 34 -21.91 -1.53 1.00
CA ASP A 34 -23.16 -1.37 1.74
C ASP A 34 -23.34 0.04 2.32
N HIS A 35 -22.41 0.97 2.05
CA HIS A 35 -22.38 2.34 2.59
C HIS A 35 -22.28 2.42 4.13
N GLU A 36 -21.81 1.36 4.78
CA GLU A 36 -21.66 1.25 6.24
C GLU A 36 -20.19 1.04 6.68
N PRO A 37 -19.22 1.89 6.28
CA PRO A 37 -17.79 1.66 6.57
C PRO A 37 -17.39 1.98 8.02
N ASN A 38 -18.34 2.29 8.90
CA ASN A 38 -18.11 2.85 10.24
C ASN A 38 -18.38 1.86 11.37
N ASP A 39 -18.58 0.58 11.07
CA ASP A 39 -18.69 -0.44 12.09
C ASP A 39 -17.33 -0.72 12.77
N LYS A 40 -17.39 -1.29 13.97
CA LYS A 40 -16.18 -1.56 14.78
C LYS A 40 -15.30 -2.65 14.17
N ALA A 41 -15.87 -3.61 13.44
CA ALA A 41 -15.10 -4.65 12.79
C ALA A 41 -14.33 -4.09 11.58
N THR A 42 -14.88 -3.15 10.81
CA THR A 42 -14.15 -2.43 9.76
C THR A 42 -12.93 -1.71 10.35
N GLU A 43 -13.12 -0.93 11.43
CA GLU A 43 -11.99 -0.28 12.13
C GLU A 43 -10.91 -1.28 12.54
N ASN A 44 -11.31 -2.43 13.12
CA ASN A 44 -10.38 -3.48 13.54
C ASN A 44 -9.65 -4.13 12.36
N CYS A 45 -10.35 -4.38 11.24
CA CYS A 45 -9.76 -4.97 10.04
C CYS A 45 -8.72 -4.04 9.43
N VAL A 46 -9.06 -2.76 9.28
CA VAL A 46 -8.15 -1.73 8.75
C VAL A 46 -6.94 -1.57 9.67
N CYS A 47 -7.14 -1.56 11.00
CA CYS A 47 -6.03 -1.55 11.96
C CYS A 47 -5.11 -2.78 11.82
N ILE A 48 -5.68 -3.97 11.55
CA ILE A 48 -4.87 -5.17 11.32
C ILE A 48 -4.06 -4.99 10.05
N LEU A 49 -4.68 -4.59 8.94
CA LEU A 49 -3.99 -4.42 7.66
C LEU A 49 -2.91 -3.34 7.73
N HIS A 50 -3.17 -2.22 8.40
CA HIS A 50 -2.15 -1.21 8.73
C HIS A 50 -0.91 -1.82 9.38
N ASN A 51 -1.10 -2.63 10.42
CA ASN A 51 0.00 -3.30 11.12
C ASN A 51 0.69 -4.32 10.21
N LEU A 52 -0.06 -5.06 9.39
CA LEU A 52 0.52 -6.04 8.46
C LEU A 52 1.28 -5.37 7.31
N SER A 53 0.96 -4.14 6.94
CA SER A 53 1.72 -3.34 5.95
C SER A 53 3.02 -2.76 6.50
N TYR A 54 3.28 -2.84 7.81
CA TYR A 54 4.50 -2.32 8.43
C TYR A 54 5.74 -3.15 8.05
N GLN A 55 6.83 -2.48 7.62
CA GLN A 55 8.13 -3.09 7.32
C GLN A 55 8.08 -4.28 6.34
N LEU A 56 7.16 -4.28 5.37
CA LEU A 56 7.05 -5.37 4.38
C LEU A 56 8.39 -5.68 3.67
N GLU A 57 9.14 -4.64 3.33
CA GLU A 57 10.41 -4.75 2.62
C GLU A 57 11.53 -5.42 3.44
N ILE A 58 11.46 -5.31 4.77
CA ILE A 58 12.44 -5.89 5.71
C ILE A 58 12.01 -7.29 6.16
N GLU A 59 10.70 -7.50 6.34
CA GLU A 59 10.16 -8.70 6.98
C GLU A 59 9.75 -9.80 5.99
N LEU A 60 9.54 -9.48 4.71
CA LEU A 60 9.18 -10.48 3.70
C LEU A 60 10.40 -11.09 3.02
N PRO A 61 10.26 -12.32 2.48
CA PRO A 61 11.28 -12.93 1.64
C PRO A 61 11.66 -12.04 0.44
N GLU A 62 12.92 -12.07 0.06
CA GLU A 62 13.48 -11.28 -1.05
C GLU A 62 12.77 -11.54 -2.39
N SER A 63 12.12 -12.70 -2.56
CA SER A 63 11.27 -13.00 -3.72
C SER A 63 10.14 -11.99 -3.94
N TYR A 64 9.67 -11.32 -2.88
CA TYR A 64 8.64 -10.28 -2.96
C TYR A 64 9.22 -8.90 -3.24
N ALA A 65 10.50 -8.67 -2.96
CA ALA A 65 11.14 -7.37 -3.02
C ALA A 65 10.98 -6.75 -4.42
N GLN A 66 11.26 -7.52 -5.48
CA GLN A 66 11.11 -7.06 -6.86
C GLN A 66 9.68 -6.58 -7.16
N SER A 67 8.65 -7.26 -6.67
CA SER A 67 7.25 -6.89 -6.88
C SER A 67 6.88 -5.58 -6.16
N ILE A 68 7.36 -5.41 -4.94
CA ILE A 68 7.12 -4.21 -4.11
C ILE A 68 7.85 -3.00 -4.72
N TYR A 69 9.09 -3.18 -5.18
CA TYR A 69 9.90 -2.14 -5.79
C TYR A 69 9.41 -1.71 -7.16
N MET A 70 9.02 -2.66 -8.01
CA MET A 70 8.51 -2.38 -9.34
C MET A 70 7.29 -1.45 -9.27
N GLN A 71 6.40 -1.65 -8.30
CA GLN A 71 5.24 -0.79 -8.14
C GLN A 71 5.61 0.64 -7.70
N ARG A 72 6.72 0.83 -6.98
CA ARG A 72 7.21 2.15 -6.55
C ARG A 72 7.88 2.98 -7.64
N ARG A 73 8.48 2.35 -8.67
CA ARG A 73 9.09 3.09 -9.81
C ARG A 73 8.11 4.00 -10.54
N ASN A 74 6.80 3.77 -10.41
CA ASN A 74 5.75 4.63 -10.93
C ASN A 74 5.60 5.97 -10.17
N ILE A 75 6.30 6.15 -9.05
CA ILE A 75 6.46 7.43 -8.35
C ILE A 75 7.90 7.90 -8.58
N SER A 76 8.27 8.13 -9.84
CA SER A 76 9.50 8.88 -10.12
C SER A 76 9.28 10.31 -9.61
N ASN A 77 9.91 10.60 -8.47
CA ASN A 77 10.41 11.94 -8.19
C ASN A 77 11.24 12.35 -9.41
N ASN A 78 10.73 13.29 -10.20
CA ASN A 78 11.57 14.00 -11.14
C ASN A 78 12.62 14.72 -10.31
N ASP A 79 13.84 14.21 -10.37
CA ASP A 79 14.95 14.67 -9.56
C ASP A 79 15.24 16.15 -9.80
N LYS A 80 15.67 16.79 -8.71
CA LYS A 80 15.93 18.21 -8.57
C LYS A 80 16.93 18.72 -9.62
N THR A 81 16.53 19.73 -10.40
CA THR A 81 17.46 20.75 -10.88
C THR A 81 17.25 22.04 -10.08
N PRO A 82 18.18 22.44 -9.18
CA PRO A 82 18.15 23.80 -8.62
C PRO A 82 18.75 24.75 -9.67
N GLY A 83 17.90 25.33 -10.52
CA GLY A 83 18.31 26.21 -11.63
C GLY A 83 17.82 27.65 -11.44
N CYS A 84 18.68 28.50 -10.87
CA CYS A 84 18.47 29.94 -10.66
C CYS A 84 18.77 30.81 -11.91
N PHE A 85 18.60 30.32 -13.14
CA PHE A 85 18.81 31.14 -14.33
C PHE A 85 17.85 30.74 -15.46
N GLY A 86 17.00 31.69 -15.87
CA GLY A 86 16.24 31.55 -17.10
C GLY A 86 17.16 31.68 -18.31
N THR A 87 17.07 30.76 -19.27
CA THR A 87 17.27 31.04 -20.69
C THR A 87 16.50 30.04 -21.55
N ARG A 88 15.86 30.56 -22.60
CA ARG A 88 15.16 29.81 -23.65
C ARG A 88 16.11 28.85 -24.35
N SER A 89 15.73 27.58 -24.56
CA SER A 89 15.94 26.87 -25.84
C SER A 89 15.40 25.44 -25.89
N ARG A 90 14.75 25.19 -27.03
CA ARG A 90 14.73 23.96 -27.85
C ARG A 90 14.06 22.72 -27.24
N LYS A 91 12.95 22.34 -27.88
CA LYS A 91 12.21 21.08 -27.74
C LYS A 91 13.17 19.90 -27.53
N VAL A 92 13.36 19.49 -26.28
CA VAL A 92 13.89 18.17 -25.94
C VAL A 92 12.76 17.20 -26.25
N LYS A 93 12.94 16.43 -27.31
CA LYS A 93 12.06 15.30 -27.61
C LYS A 93 12.36 14.26 -26.53
N GLU A 94 11.60 14.29 -25.44
CA GLU A 94 11.61 13.22 -24.45
C GLU A 94 11.32 11.93 -25.21
N LYS A 95 12.36 11.10 -25.40
CA LYS A 95 12.17 9.67 -25.54
C LYS A 95 11.56 9.25 -24.20
N GLN A 96 10.24 9.23 -24.14
CA GLN A 96 9.52 8.37 -23.20
C GLN A 96 10.09 6.98 -23.45
N GLN A 97 11.01 6.59 -22.56
CA GLN A 97 11.50 5.25 -22.50
C GLN A 97 10.25 4.43 -22.16
N ASP A 98 9.74 3.66 -23.11
CA ASP A 98 8.70 2.63 -22.92
C ASP A 98 9.26 1.58 -21.95
N THR A 99 9.51 1.95 -20.70
CA THR A 99 9.66 1.01 -19.60
C THR A 99 8.28 0.41 -19.44
N PRO A 100 8.09 -0.91 -19.72
CA PRO A 100 6.81 -1.55 -19.52
C PRO A 100 6.41 -1.28 -18.08
N LEU A 101 5.22 -0.72 -17.89
CA LEU A 101 4.62 -0.63 -16.56
C LEU A 101 4.65 -2.05 -15.98
N PRO A 102 5.24 -2.26 -14.79
CA PRO A 102 5.26 -3.59 -14.22
C PRO A 102 3.82 -4.06 -14.06
N GLU A 103 3.52 -5.22 -14.64
CA GLU A 103 2.18 -5.79 -14.62
C GLU A 103 1.83 -6.16 -13.18
N GLU A 104 0.81 -5.48 -12.66
CA GLU A 104 0.17 -5.86 -11.41
C GLU A 104 -0.58 -7.18 -11.61
N LYS A 105 -0.42 -8.13 -10.69
CA LYS A 105 -1.16 -9.39 -10.74
C LYS A 105 -2.66 -9.11 -10.71
N SER A 106 -3.39 -9.63 -11.68
CA SER A 106 -4.84 -9.43 -11.80
C SER A 106 -5.65 -9.97 -10.61
N ASN A 107 -5.10 -10.95 -9.87
CA ASN A 107 -5.74 -11.54 -8.70
C ASN A 107 -4.70 -11.77 -7.59
N PRO A 108 -4.35 -10.73 -6.80
CA PRO A 108 -3.44 -10.91 -5.66
C PRO A 108 -4.08 -11.83 -4.62
N LYS A 109 -3.26 -12.60 -3.90
CA LYS A 109 -3.73 -13.46 -2.81
C LYS A 109 -2.86 -13.29 -1.58
N GLY A 110 -3.48 -13.40 -0.41
CA GLY A 110 -2.79 -13.38 0.87
C GLY A 110 -1.92 -12.14 1.03
N VAL A 111 -0.63 -12.35 1.25
CA VAL A 111 0.34 -11.27 1.51
C VAL A 111 0.47 -10.29 0.33
N GLU A 112 0.30 -10.75 -0.91
CA GLU A 112 0.43 -9.91 -2.11
C GLU A 112 -0.64 -8.82 -2.19
N SER A 113 -1.78 -9.05 -1.54
CA SER A 113 -2.86 -8.07 -1.46
C SER A 113 -2.46 -6.82 -0.66
N LEU A 114 -1.43 -6.90 0.20
CA LEU A 114 -1.03 -5.80 1.08
C LEU A 114 -0.46 -4.59 0.33
N TRP A 115 0.11 -4.79 -0.86
CA TRP A 115 0.60 -3.70 -1.72
C TRP A 115 -0.22 -3.52 -3.00
N HIS A 116 -1.24 -4.34 -3.26
CA HIS A 116 -2.05 -4.23 -4.46
C HIS A 116 -2.88 -2.94 -4.51
N SER A 117 -3.06 -2.38 -5.71
CA SER A 117 -3.77 -1.12 -6.00
C SER A 117 -5.21 -1.14 -5.54
N THR A 118 -5.85 -2.31 -5.47
CA THR A 118 -7.20 -2.45 -4.92
C THR A 118 -7.23 -2.11 -3.44
N LEU A 119 -6.26 -2.56 -2.65
CA LEU A 119 -6.21 -2.24 -1.23
C LEU A 119 -5.86 -0.75 -1.01
N ILE A 120 -5.00 -0.18 -1.85
CA ILE A 120 -4.72 1.26 -1.86
C ILE A 120 -6.01 2.08 -2.11
N ARG A 121 -6.82 1.69 -3.11
CA ARG A 121 -8.11 2.33 -3.39
C ARG A 121 -9.09 2.21 -2.22
N ILE A 122 -9.10 1.08 -1.52
CA ILE A 122 -9.91 0.88 -0.31
C ILE A 122 -9.50 1.89 0.77
N TYR A 123 -8.20 2.02 1.08
CA TYR A 123 -7.72 2.98 2.08
C TYR A 123 -8.10 4.42 1.72
N LEU A 124 -7.92 4.82 0.46
CA LEU A 124 -8.31 6.16 -0.01
C LEU A 124 -9.82 6.40 0.13
N SER A 125 -10.65 5.40 -0.19
CA SER A 125 -12.10 5.47 -0.01
C SER A 125 -12.48 5.61 1.47
N LEU A 126 -11.83 4.87 2.37
CA LEU A 126 -12.08 4.97 3.82
C LEU A 126 -11.67 6.32 4.38
N ILE A 127 -10.53 6.87 3.96
CA ILE A 127 -10.10 8.24 4.34
C ILE A 127 -11.18 9.25 3.94
N ALA A 128 -11.72 9.14 2.72
CA ALA A 128 -12.70 10.08 2.19
C ALA A 128 -14.12 9.91 2.78
N LYS A 129 -14.55 8.69 3.10
CA LYS A 129 -15.95 8.37 3.43
C LYS A 129 -16.21 8.00 4.89
N SER A 130 -15.21 7.51 5.62
CA SER A 130 -15.41 7.13 7.02
C SER A 130 -15.57 8.37 7.90
N THR A 131 -16.44 8.28 8.91
CA THR A 131 -16.60 9.29 9.96
C THR A 131 -15.83 8.93 11.23
N ARG A 132 -15.10 7.80 11.24
CA ARG A 132 -14.32 7.34 12.38
C ARG A 132 -12.85 7.70 12.22
N ASN A 133 -12.36 8.59 13.07
CA ASN A 133 -10.97 9.03 13.10
C ASN A 133 -9.99 7.85 13.10
N TYR A 134 -10.21 6.82 13.93
CA TYR A 134 -9.32 5.65 13.97
C TYR A 134 -9.28 4.85 12.66
N THR A 135 -10.37 4.82 11.89
CA THR A 135 -10.39 4.13 10.60
C THR A 135 -9.61 4.94 9.56
N GLN A 136 -9.78 6.26 9.56
CA GLN A 136 -9.02 7.17 8.70
C GLN A 136 -7.53 7.17 9.04
N GLU A 137 -7.17 7.25 10.32
CA GLU A 137 -5.80 7.17 10.83
C GLU A 137 -5.13 5.85 10.46
N ALA A 138 -5.80 4.72 10.68
CA ALA A 138 -5.25 3.41 10.30
C ALA A 138 -5.07 3.30 8.78
N SER A 139 -6.01 3.83 7.99
CA SER A 139 -5.90 3.84 6.52
C SER A 139 -4.72 4.69 6.05
N LEU A 140 -4.56 5.89 6.61
CA LEU A 140 -3.44 6.78 6.31
C LEU A 140 -2.11 6.18 6.75
N GLY A 141 -2.06 5.59 7.95
CA GLY A 141 -0.89 4.87 8.46
C GLY A 141 -0.51 3.69 7.58
N ALA A 142 -1.49 2.96 7.04
CA ALA A 142 -1.23 1.86 6.11
C ALA A 142 -0.53 2.38 4.83
N LEU A 143 -1.04 3.47 4.26
CA LEU A 143 -0.42 4.13 3.10
C LEU A 143 1.00 4.63 3.44
N GLN A 144 1.19 5.24 4.61
CA GLN A 144 2.50 5.66 5.09
C GLN A 144 3.47 4.48 5.13
N ASN A 145 3.08 3.35 5.72
CA ASN A 145 3.90 2.14 5.80
C ASN A 145 4.30 1.62 4.41
N LEU A 146 3.37 1.63 3.44
CA LEU A 146 3.66 1.20 2.06
C LEU A 146 4.68 2.11 1.35
N THR A 147 4.69 3.40 1.71
CA THR A 147 5.61 4.41 1.14
C THR A 147 6.93 4.57 1.89
N ALA A 148 7.11 3.90 3.04
CA ALA A 148 8.26 4.14 3.93
C ALA A 148 9.59 3.47 3.51
N GLY A 149 9.58 2.55 2.56
CA GLY A 149 10.80 1.81 2.17
C GLY A 149 11.73 2.61 1.25
N THR A 150 13.04 2.34 1.34
CA THR A 150 14.10 3.15 0.74
C THR A 150 14.50 2.75 -0.68
N GLY A 151 13.89 1.70 -1.25
CA GLY A 151 14.39 1.12 -2.50
C GLY A 151 15.51 0.11 -2.25
N PRO A 152 15.95 -0.66 -3.28
CA PRO A 152 17.18 -1.45 -3.18
C PRO A 152 18.35 -0.49 -2.94
N VAL A 153 19.20 -0.80 -1.97
CA VAL A 153 20.53 -0.22 -1.81
C VAL A 153 21.49 -0.79 -2.85
#